data_AF-A0A452YWU6-F1
#
_entry.id   AF-A0A452YWU6-F1
#
_cell.length_a   1.000
_cell.length_b   1.000
_cell.length_c   1.000
_cell.angle_alpha   90.00
_cell.angle_beta   90.00
_cell.angle_gamma   90.00
#
_symmetry.space_group_name_H-M   'P 1'
#
loop_
_entity.id
_entity.type
_entity.pdbx_description
1 polymer ?
#
loop_
_entity_poly.entity_id
_entity_poly.type
_entity_poly.pdbx_seq_one_letter_code
_entity_poly.pdbx_strand_id
1 'polypeptide(L)'
;MMLPVYSTLSVCFLACHIAREAILPTDIYRWAMEGKLPYMAAFTEVDKLLGSSVKHCPLSARQLFRPVRVIGTWQLEAAAGSIAQRIGLQLPSVNFYAIAQRYLNELSLPIERILPHACRIYEWALPAELWLSSNPLRVPTRVCVMAILIVALRVQYNINGQGIWEEICETGRNADGSDPDANLPPSKRPEGGTSEEFGTRELLCTLASAYDKIDVAHDYSKDLHSYLKYCKDIVFPGIACSVEEDHLVEIFQDMYKGREDGNPKARMEERRTTNGVMNKRCRDGTSVGARSFCASSSEMQRIKSEMEDHGFCYLPPRKWLRSNGYLHYRRKTITGSLVCIGHADYYVLIRSFAKLAEVDVRVLHTSVLKLERRLAWIEERIGRSLDALQNP
;
A
#
# COMPACT_ATOMS: atom_id res chain seq x y z
N MET A 1 30.48 20.41 7.22
CA MET A 1 29.50 19.71 6.38
C MET A 1 28.16 19.76 7.10
N MET A 2 27.16 20.48 6.57
CA MET A 2 25.83 20.49 7.19
C MET A 2 25.11 19.17 6.89
N LEU A 3 24.60 18.51 7.92
CA LEU A 3 23.71 17.36 7.76
C LEU A 3 22.39 17.84 7.17
N PRO A 4 21.91 17.25 6.06
CA PRO A 4 20.60 17.60 5.51
C PRO A 4 19.50 17.34 6.55
N VAL A 5 18.47 18.20 6.60
CA VAL A 5 17.39 18.11 7.59
C VAL A 5 16.69 16.74 7.57
N TYR A 6 16.51 16.13 6.40
CA TYR A 6 15.91 14.79 6.28
C TYR A 6 16.69 13.68 7.01
N SER A 7 17.96 13.91 7.33
CA SER A 7 18.78 12.96 8.06
C SER A 7 18.22 12.71 9.46
N THR A 8 17.52 13.68 10.06
CA THR A 8 16.88 13.52 11.37
C THR A 8 15.83 12.41 11.33
N LEU A 9 14.95 12.39 10.32
CA LEU A 9 13.96 11.32 10.13
C LEU A 9 14.61 9.96 9.89
N SER A 10 15.71 9.95 9.13
CA SER A 10 16.46 8.73 8.85
C SER A 10 17.10 8.16 10.12
N VAL A 11 17.63 9.02 11.00
CA VAL A 11 18.15 8.64 12.32
C VAL A 11 17.02 8.16 13.24
N CYS A 12 15.87 8.82 13.28
CA CYS A 12 14.71 8.38 14.06
C CYS A 12 14.26 6.98 13.65
N PHE A 13 14.12 6.74 12.34
CA PHE A 13 13.79 5.41 11.81
C PHE A 13 14.86 4.37 12.16
N LEU A 14 16.14 4.73 12.02
CA LEU A 14 17.25 3.84 12.35
C LEU A 14 17.24 3.45 13.84
N ALA A 15 16.97 4.40 14.74
CA ALA A 15 16.84 4.13 16.17
C ALA A 15 15.70 3.14 16.46
N CYS A 16 14.54 3.33 15.82
CA CYS A 16 13.40 2.40 15.92
C CYS A 16 13.76 1.00 15.41
N HIS A 17 14.48 0.91 14.29
CA HIS A 17 14.94 -0.36 13.72
C HIS A 17 15.88 -1.12 14.66
N ILE A 18 16.84 -0.43 15.28
CA ILE A 18 17.76 -1.02 16.26
C ILE A 18 17.01 -1.48 17.51
N ALA A 19 16.03 -0.68 17.96
CA ALA A 19 15.14 -1.02 19.08
C ALA A 19 14.15 -2.16 18.76
N ARG A 20 14.19 -2.71 17.54
CA ARG A 20 13.33 -3.81 17.08
C ARG A 20 11.84 -3.42 17.03
N GLU A 21 11.53 -2.14 16.91
CA GLU A 21 10.15 -1.67 16.80
C GLU A 21 9.51 -2.05 15.46
N ALA A 22 8.20 -2.27 15.45
CA ALA A 22 7.42 -2.56 14.24
C ALA A 22 7.06 -1.29 13.45
N ILE A 23 7.97 -0.31 13.41
CA ILE A 23 7.79 0.99 12.75
C ILE A 23 8.32 0.90 11.32
N LEU A 24 7.51 1.35 10.38
CA LEU A 24 7.82 1.36 8.95
C LEU A 24 8.25 2.76 8.50
N PRO A 25 9.01 2.86 7.39
CA PRO A 25 9.32 4.16 6.78
C PRO A 25 8.07 5.00 6.43
N THR A 26 6.94 4.34 6.12
CA THR A 26 5.64 4.96 5.87
C THR A 26 5.08 5.65 7.11
N ASP A 27 5.29 5.10 8.31
CA ASP A 27 4.83 5.74 9.55
C ASP A 27 5.60 7.01 9.85
N ILE A 28 6.94 6.97 9.74
CA ILE A 28 7.78 8.16 9.95
C ILE A 28 7.43 9.25 8.95
N TYR A 29 7.22 8.89 7.69
CA TYR A 29 6.76 9.82 6.66
C TYR A 29 5.40 10.42 7.03
N ARG A 30 4.42 9.59 7.39
CA ARG A 30 3.07 10.02 7.72
C ARG A 30 3.07 10.92 8.97
N TRP A 31 3.79 10.55 10.02
CA TRP A 31 3.92 11.36 11.22
C TRP A 31 4.59 12.71 10.96
N ALA A 32 5.59 12.76 10.07
CA ALA A 32 6.21 14.02 9.66
C ALA A 32 5.25 14.90 8.83
N MET A 33 4.50 14.30 7.90
CA MET A 33 3.52 14.99 7.07
C MET A 33 2.32 15.47 7.88
N GLU A 34 1.85 14.72 8.87
CA GLU A 34 0.70 15.08 9.70
C GLU A 34 1.06 15.99 10.88
N GLY A 35 2.32 16.40 11.01
CA GLY A 35 2.80 17.24 12.12
C GLY A 35 2.89 16.53 13.47
N LYS A 36 2.64 15.22 13.54
CA LYS A 36 2.86 14.39 14.75
C LYS A 36 4.33 14.36 15.15
N LEU A 37 5.22 14.35 14.16
CA LEU A 37 6.62 14.71 14.35
C LEU A 37 6.79 16.19 13.97
N PRO A 38 7.47 17.01 14.78
CA PRO A 38 7.68 18.43 14.53
C PRO A 38 8.75 18.66 13.46
N TYR A 39 8.71 17.90 12.36
CA TYR A 39 9.67 17.97 11.27
C TYR A 39 9.41 19.19 10.40
N MET A 40 8.19 19.34 9.87
CA MET A 40 7.81 20.45 8.99
C MET A 40 7.94 21.80 9.68
N ALA A 41 7.65 21.85 10.99
CA ALA A 41 7.77 23.03 11.84
C ALA A 41 9.14 23.19 12.50
N ALA A 42 10.11 22.27 12.30
CA ALA A 42 11.37 22.27 13.06
C ALA A 42 12.13 23.60 13.00
N PHE A 43 12.00 24.32 11.87
CA PHE A 43 12.67 25.59 11.66
C PHE A 43 12.25 26.69 12.63
N THR A 44 11.03 26.68 13.16
CA THR A 44 10.58 27.71 14.11
C THR A 44 11.27 27.54 15.46
N GLU A 45 11.40 26.30 15.93
CA GLU A 45 12.07 25.98 17.19
C GLU A 45 13.58 26.13 17.07
N VAL A 46 14.18 25.70 15.95
CA VAL A 46 15.62 25.89 15.72
C VAL A 46 15.98 27.37 15.64
N ASP A 47 15.14 28.20 15.02
CA ASP A 47 15.35 29.66 14.96
C ASP A 47 15.26 30.31 16.34
N LYS A 48 14.33 29.88 17.20
CA LYS A 48 14.27 30.33 18.60
C LYS A 48 15.52 29.96 19.40
N LEU A 49 16.03 28.74 19.21
CA LEU A 49 17.20 28.23 19.95
C LEU A 49 18.52 28.84 19.47
N LEU A 50 18.68 28.99 18.14
CA LEU A 50 19.92 29.50 17.56
C LEU A 50 19.93 31.03 17.45
N GLY A 51 18.78 31.69 17.35
CA GLY A 51 18.63 33.14 17.33
C GLY A 51 19.61 33.86 16.38
N SER A 52 20.12 35.02 16.82
CA SER A 52 21.17 35.80 16.15
C SER A 52 22.59 35.21 16.33
N SER A 53 22.72 34.03 16.94
CA SER A 53 24.01 33.41 17.26
C SER A 53 24.76 32.94 16.01
N VAL A 54 24.11 32.83 14.86
CA VAL A 54 24.76 32.49 13.59
C VAL A 54 25.42 33.73 12.96
N LYS A 55 26.24 34.45 13.74
CA LYS A 55 26.89 35.72 13.36
C LYS A 55 27.81 35.62 12.12
N HIS A 56 28.08 34.40 11.63
CA HIS A 56 28.98 34.13 10.52
C HIS A 56 28.32 33.37 9.36
N CYS A 57 27.00 33.12 9.41
CA CYS A 57 26.28 32.55 8.26
C CYS A 57 25.42 33.64 7.60
N PRO A 58 25.48 33.80 6.27
CA PRO A 58 24.65 34.77 5.56
C PRO A 58 23.16 34.40 5.52
N LEU A 59 22.79 33.18 5.94
CA LEU A 59 21.42 32.68 5.93
C LEU A 59 20.89 32.54 7.36
N SER A 60 19.62 32.89 7.56
CA SER A 60 18.97 32.68 8.86
C SER A 60 18.78 31.19 9.14
N ALA A 61 18.80 30.81 10.43
CA ALA A 61 18.52 29.44 10.85
C ALA A 61 17.15 28.97 10.32
N ARG A 62 16.16 29.86 10.35
CA ARG A 62 14.84 29.65 9.72
C ARG A 62 14.91 29.22 8.25
N GLN A 63 15.79 29.81 7.44
CA GLN A 63 15.93 29.45 6.02
C GLN A 63 16.70 28.14 5.82
N LEU A 64 17.74 27.92 6.62
CA LEU A 64 18.60 26.74 6.50
C LEU A 64 17.91 25.44 6.93
N PHE A 65 17.08 25.51 7.97
CA PHE A 65 16.47 24.32 8.57
C PHE A 65 15.03 24.08 8.16
N ARG A 66 14.45 24.95 7.32
CA ARG A 66 13.09 24.75 6.79
C ARG A 66 13.06 23.57 5.82
N PRO A 67 12.35 22.48 6.13
CA PRO A 67 12.18 21.40 5.17
C PRO A 67 11.28 21.87 4.04
N VAL A 68 11.74 21.69 2.80
CA VAL A 68 10.91 21.93 1.60
C VAL A 68 9.96 20.76 1.35
N ARG A 69 10.41 19.55 1.68
CA ARG A 69 9.64 18.31 1.51
C ARG A 69 10.10 17.27 2.52
N VAL A 70 9.21 16.33 2.83
CA VAL A 70 9.57 15.10 3.52
C VAL A 70 10.24 14.15 2.51
N ILE A 71 11.30 13.48 2.95
CA ILE A 71 12.00 12.48 2.13
C ILE A 71 11.07 11.29 1.85
N GLY A 72 11.11 10.75 0.63
CA GLY A 72 10.25 9.61 0.27
C GLY A 72 10.56 8.38 1.13
N THR A 73 9.55 7.57 1.44
CA THR A 73 9.66 6.39 2.35
C THR A 73 10.78 5.43 1.94
N TRP A 74 10.97 5.23 0.64
CA TRP A 74 12.01 4.37 0.09
C TRP A 74 13.42 4.94 0.26
N GLN A 75 13.56 6.25 0.05
CA GLN A 75 14.80 6.98 0.22
C GLN A 75 15.16 7.13 1.70
N LEU A 76 14.16 7.25 2.58
CA LEU A 76 14.33 7.28 4.03
C LEU A 76 14.98 5.99 4.53
N GLU A 77 14.50 4.84 4.07
CA GLU A 77 15.07 3.53 4.39
C GLU A 77 16.53 3.41 3.90
N ALA A 78 16.77 3.83 2.65
CA ALA A 78 18.12 3.82 2.08
C ALA A 78 19.09 4.78 2.78
N ALA A 79 18.60 5.96 3.17
CA ALA A 79 19.37 6.95 3.92
C ALA A 79 19.73 6.43 5.32
N ALA A 80 18.81 5.75 6.00
CA ALA A 80 19.10 5.10 7.28
C ALA A 80 20.19 4.01 7.13
N GLY A 81 20.11 3.18 6.10
CA GLY A 81 21.17 2.20 5.79
C GLY A 81 22.52 2.86 5.47
N SER A 82 22.51 3.98 4.74
CA SER A 82 23.71 4.77 4.42
C SER A 82 24.34 5.39 5.68
N ILE A 83 23.53 5.93 6.59
CA ILE A 83 24.01 6.47 7.87
C ILE A 83 24.65 5.37 8.70
N ALA A 84 23.97 4.23 8.88
CA ALA A 84 24.50 3.09 9.62
C ALA A 84 25.85 2.60 9.07
N GLN A 85 25.96 2.49 7.74
CA GLN A 85 27.22 2.11 7.07
C GLN A 85 28.34 3.11 7.35
N ARG A 86 28.05 4.41 7.28
CA ARG A 86 29.05 5.47 7.52
C ARG A 86 29.57 5.50 8.95
N ILE A 87 28.73 5.17 9.93
CA ILE A 87 29.12 5.14 11.35
C ILE A 87 29.62 3.75 11.80
N GLY A 88 29.69 2.77 10.90
CA GLY A 88 30.15 1.42 11.21
C GLY A 88 29.19 0.61 12.08
N LEU A 89 27.89 0.93 12.07
CA LEU A 89 26.90 0.25 12.90
C LEU A 89 26.47 -1.09 12.29
N GLN A 90 26.54 -2.15 13.08
CA GLN A 90 26.00 -3.46 12.72
C GLN A 90 24.49 -3.47 12.92
N LEU A 91 23.74 -3.76 11.85
CA LEU A 91 22.28 -3.72 11.87
C LEU A 91 21.68 -5.12 11.96
N PRO A 92 20.68 -5.34 12.84
CA PRO A 92 19.85 -6.54 12.77
C PRO A 92 19.02 -6.53 11.48
N SER A 93 18.46 -7.68 11.10
CA SER A 93 17.35 -7.70 10.14
C SER A 93 16.14 -6.96 10.74
N VAL A 94 15.20 -6.55 9.89
CA VAL A 94 13.91 -6.01 10.38
C VAL A 94 13.23 -6.98 11.35
N ASN A 95 12.38 -6.45 12.23
CA ASN A 95 11.57 -7.27 13.12
C ASN A 95 10.44 -7.95 12.33
N PHE A 96 10.77 -9.02 11.62
CA PHE A 96 9.86 -9.75 10.75
C PHE A 96 8.57 -10.13 11.48
N TYR A 97 8.66 -10.75 12.67
CA TYR A 97 7.50 -11.22 13.42
C TYR A 97 6.53 -10.09 13.76
N ALA A 98 7.02 -8.99 14.31
CA ALA A 98 6.17 -7.88 14.74
C ALA A 98 5.56 -7.13 13.53
N ILE A 99 6.33 -6.94 12.45
CA ILE A 99 5.83 -6.31 11.22
C ILE A 99 4.80 -7.22 10.52
N ALA A 100 5.06 -8.52 10.46
CA ALA A 100 4.14 -9.49 9.87
C ALA A 100 2.82 -9.55 10.64
N GLN A 101 2.88 -9.62 11.97
CA GLN A 101 1.71 -9.58 12.84
C GLN A 101 0.91 -8.29 12.64
N ARG A 102 1.61 -7.15 12.56
CA ARG A 102 0.98 -5.86 12.27
C ARG A 102 0.21 -5.88 10.95
N TYR A 103 0.80 -6.36 9.86
CA TYR A 103 0.10 -6.44 8.57
C TYR A 103 -1.10 -7.38 8.60
N LEU A 104 -0.99 -8.53 9.27
CA LEU A 104 -2.12 -9.44 9.42
C LEU A 104 -3.26 -8.80 10.21
N ASN A 105 -2.95 -8.06 11.29
CA ASN A 105 -3.94 -7.28 12.05
C ASN A 105 -4.62 -6.21 11.19
N GLU A 106 -3.84 -5.40 10.47
CA GLU A 106 -4.36 -4.33 9.61
C GLU A 106 -5.27 -4.88 8.49
N LEU A 107 -5.01 -6.10 8.01
CA LEU A 107 -5.86 -6.80 7.04
C LEU A 107 -6.98 -7.63 7.68
N SER A 108 -7.11 -7.64 9.01
CA SER A 108 -8.07 -8.47 9.76
C SER A 108 -7.96 -9.97 9.44
N LEU A 109 -6.73 -10.46 9.25
CA LEU A 109 -6.44 -11.86 8.91
C LEU A 109 -6.07 -12.68 10.16
N PRO A 110 -6.37 -14.00 10.19
CA PRO A 110 -6.12 -14.84 11.36
C PRO A 110 -4.62 -15.08 11.59
N ILE A 111 -4.04 -14.31 12.51
CA ILE A 111 -2.60 -14.35 12.84
C ILE A 111 -2.15 -15.75 13.23
N GLU A 112 -2.86 -16.40 14.14
CA GLU A 112 -2.48 -17.71 14.70
C GLU A 112 -2.38 -18.80 13.63
N ARG A 113 -3.15 -18.68 12.54
CA ARG A 113 -3.11 -19.64 11.42
C ARG A 113 -2.02 -19.31 10.41
N ILE A 114 -1.80 -18.03 10.13
CA ILE A 114 -0.95 -17.60 9.00
C ILE A 114 0.50 -17.38 9.44
N LEU A 115 0.72 -16.76 10.60
CA LEU A 115 2.04 -16.37 11.06
C LEU A 115 3.00 -17.55 11.20
N PRO A 116 2.63 -18.73 11.75
CA PRO A 116 3.54 -19.87 11.85
C PRO A 116 4.08 -20.34 10.49
N HIS A 117 3.24 -20.34 9.45
CA HIS A 117 3.64 -20.72 8.09
C HIS A 117 4.59 -19.70 7.48
N ALA A 118 4.30 -18.40 7.68
CA ALA A 118 5.17 -17.33 7.24
C ALA A 118 6.54 -17.35 7.95
N CYS A 119 6.58 -17.71 9.25
CA CYS A 119 7.81 -17.84 10.01
C CYS A 119 8.71 -18.96 9.46
N ARG A 120 8.14 -20.13 9.11
CA ARG A 120 8.91 -21.20 8.46
C ARG A 120 9.53 -20.75 7.14
N ILE A 121 8.77 -20.05 6.31
CA ILE A 121 9.29 -19.50 5.04
C ILE A 121 10.40 -18.47 5.30
N TYR A 122 10.21 -17.59 6.28
CA TYR A 122 11.22 -16.62 6.70
C TYR A 122 12.51 -17.30 7.16
N GLU A 123 12.42 -18.30 8.03
CA GLU A 123 13.56 -19.03 8.59
C GLU A 123 14.33 -19.81 7.53
N TRP A 124 13.62 -20.47 6.59
CA TRP A 124 14.26 -21.24 5.52
C TRP A 124 14.83 -20.36 4.43
N ALA A 125 14.08 -19.34 4.00
CA ALA A 125 14.52 -18.47 2.93
C ALA A 125 15.60 -17.50 3.41
N LEU A 126 15.46 -16.92 4.60
CA LEU A 126 16.29 -15.85 5.16
C LEU A 126 16.77 -14.82 4.10
N PRO A 127 15.83 -14.12 3.43
CA PRO A 127 16.16 -13.25 2.31
C PRO A 127 16.97 -12.04 2.77
N ALA A 128 18.07 -11.76 2.06
CA ALA A 128 18.97 -10.65 2.39
C ALA A 128 18.27 -9.30 2.37
N GLU A 129 17.15 -9.20 1.64
CA GLU A 129 16.27 -8.03 1.52
C GLU A 129 15.62 -7.60 2.85
N LEU A 130 15.73 -8.41 3.91
CA LEU A 130 15.28 -8.05 5.25
C LEU A 130 16.29 -7.19 6.03
N TRP A 131 17.47 -6.94 5.48
CA TRP A 131 18.45 -6.01 6.05
C TRP A 131 18.37 -4.65 5.36
N LEU A 132 18.45 -3.58 6.16
CA LEU A 132 18.57 -2.22 5.63
C LEU A 132 19.81 -2.11 4.74
N SER A 133 19.69 -1.33 3.67
CA SER A 133 20.72 -1.20 2.64
C SER A 133 20.87 0.26 2.26
N SER A 134 22.09 0.70 2.01
CA SER A 134 22.38 2.05 1.48
C SER A 134 21.98 2.23 0.02
N ASN A 135 21.69 1.13 -0.71
CA ASN A 135 21.26 1.18 -2.11
C ASN A 135 19.77 1.60 -2.25
N PRO A 136 19.48 2.77 -2.86
CA PRO A 136 18.11 3.27 -3.05
C PRO A 136 17.31 2.51 -4.12
N LEU A 137 17.96 1.70 -4.96
CA LEU A 137 17.29 0.86 -5.96
C LEU A 137 16.85 -0.49 -5.38
N ARG A 138 17.22 -0.80 -4.14
CA ARG A 138 16.83 -2.05 -3.49
C ARG A 138 15.35 -1.98 -3.14
N VAL A 139 14.65 -3.09 -3.36
CA VAL A 139 13.27 -3.28 -2.87
C VAL A 139 13.24 -3.01 -1.36
N PRO A 140 12.26 -2.25 -0.83
CA PRO A 140 12.24 -1.93 0.58
C PRO A 140 11.93 -3.19 1.40
N THR A 141 12.52 -3.27 2.58
CA THR A 141 12.41 -4.41 3.50
C THR A 141 10.95 -4.80 3.78
N ARG A 142 10.06 -3.82 3.93
CA ARG A 142 8.62 -4.06 4.16
C ARG A 142 7.94 -4.85 3.03
N VAL A 143 8.37 -4.65 1.78
CA VAL A 143 7.85 -5.39 0.62
C VAL A 143 8.33 -6.85 0.66
N CYS A 144 9.53 -7.10 1.20
CA CYS A 144 10.01 -8.46 1.40
C CYS A 144 9.20 -9.20 2.48
N VAL A 145 8.85 -8.53 3.58
CA VAL A 145 7.94 -9.09 4.62
C VAL A 145 6.59 -9.47 4.01
N MET A 146 5.99 -8.57 3.22
CA MET A 146 4.72 -8.85 2.54
C MET A 146 4.82 -9.99 1.52
N ALA A 147 5.93 -10.09 0.78
CA ALA A 147 6.14 -11.19 -0.15
C ALA A 147 6.15 -12.55 0.57
N ILE A 148 6.76 -12.64 1.76
CA ILE A 148 6.73 -13.85 2.59
C ILE A 148 5.29 -14.18 3.01
N LEU A 149 4.53 -13.20 3.48
CA LEU A 149 3.12 -13.38 3.85
C LEU A 149 2.26 -13.84 2.67
N ILE A 150 2.44 -13.24 1.50
CA ILE A 150 1.71 -13.63 0.28
C ILE A 150 2.04 -15.07 -0.10
N VAL A 151 3.32 -15.46 -0.10
CA VAL A 151 3.70 -16.85 -0.43
C VAL A 151 3.10 -17.82 0.60
N ALA A 152 3.14 -17.49 1.90
CA ALA A 152 2.52 -18.29 2.95
C ALA A 152 1.02 -18.49 2.71
N LEU A 153 0.29 -17.40 2.44
CA LEU A 153 -1.14 -17.43 2.14
C LEU A 153 -1.45 -18.24 0.88
N ARG A 154 -0.65 -18.07 -0.19
CA ARG A 154 -0.84 -18.82 -1.43
C ARG A 154 -0.69 -20.32 -1.23
N VAL A 155 0.30 -20.75 -0.45
CA VAL A 155 0.53 -22.15 -0.12
C VAL A 155 -0.59 -22.68 0.78
N GLN A 156 -0.89 -21.98 1.87
CA GLN A 156 -1.85 -22.44 2.89
C GLN A 156 -3.30 -22.51 2.37
N TYR A 157 -3.72 -21.54 1.56
CA TYR A 157 -5.09 -21.45 1.04
C TYR A 157 -5.21 -21.93 -0.41
N ASN A 158 -4.15 -22.55 -0.94
CA ASN A 158 -4.08 -23.10 -2.28
C ASN A 158 -4.51 -22.10 -3.38
N ILE A 159 -4.11 -20.83 -3.27
CA ILE A 159 -4.50 -19.77 -4.21
C ILE A 159 -3.71 -19.93 -5.51
N ASN A 160 -4.28 -20.70 -6.43
CA ASN A 160 -3.63 -21.11 -7.66
C ASN A 160 -4.52 -20.86 -8.90
N GLY A 161 -5.58 -20.06 -8.81
CA GLY A 161 -6.45 -19.73 -9.94
C GLY A 161 -7.54 -20.77 -10.17
N GLN A 162 -8.18 -21.21 -9.09
CA GLN A 162 -9.37 -22.06 -9.14
C GLN A 162 -10.61 -21.27 -9.57
N GLY A 163 -10.58 -19.94 -9.48
CA GLY A 163 -11.72 -19.10 -9.84
C GLY A 163 -12.70 -18.86 -8.69
N ILE A 164 -12.19 -18.86 -7.46
CA ILE A 164 -13.01 -18.67 -6.25
C ILE A 164 -13.55 -17.24 -6.23
N TRP A 165 -12.76 -16.26 -6.67
CA TRP A 165 -13.20 -14.88 -6.79
C TRP A 165 -14.34 -14.72 -7.82
N GLU A 166 -14.22 -15.39 -8.96
CA GLU A 166 -15.27 -15.46 -9.97
C GLU A 166 -16.56 -16.03 -9.39
N GLU A 167 -16.47 -17.14 -8.64
CA GLU A 167 -17.61 -17.76 -7.95
C GLU A 167 -18.24 -16.82 -6.90
N ILE A 168 -17.44 -16.06 -6.15
CA ILE A 168 -17.93 -15.06 -5.18
C ILE A 168 -18.78 -14.01 -5.91
N CYS A 169 -18.27 -13.44 -7.00
CA CYS A 169 -18.99 -12.46 -7.80
C CYS A 169 -20.28 -13.04 -8.42
N GLU A 170 -20.27 -14.30 -8.86
CA GLU A 170 -21.45 -14.98 -9.41
C GLU A 170 -22.50 -15.31 -8.35
N THR A 171 -22.09 -15.76 -7.16
CA THR A 171 -23.02 -16.08 -6.06
C THR A 171 -23.78 -14.85 -5.59
N GLY A 172 -23.10 -13.68 -5.52
CA GLY A 172 -23.74 -12.40 -5.21
C GLY A 172 -24.86 -12.01 -6.18
N ARG A 173 -24.89 -12.59 -7.39
CA ARG A 173 -25.98 -12.40 -8.37
C ARG A 173 -27.27 -13.14 -8.00
N ASN A 174 -27.15 -14.33 -7.44
CA ASN A 174 -28.28 -15.25 -7.27
C ASN A 174 -29.04 -15.02 -5.95
N ALA A 175 -28.37 -14.42 -4.95
CA ALA A 175 -29.00 -14.06 -3.67
C ALA A 175 -29.98 -12.88 -3.78
N ASP A 176 -29.78 -11.98 -4.75
CA ASP A 176 -30.55 -10.73 -4.91
C ASP A 176 -31.80 -10.88 -5.81
N GLY A 177 -32.07 -12.08 -6.32
CA GLY A 177 -33.13 -12.35 -7.30
C GLY A 177 -34.10 -13.48 -6.94
N SER A 178 -34.09 -13.97 -5.70
CA SER A 178 -34.93 -15.11 -5.29
C SER A 178 -36.14 -14.65 -4.48
N ASP A 179 -37.32 -14.59 -5.12
CA ASP A 179 -38.62 -14.74 -4.44
C ASP A 179 -38.70 -16.17 -3.86
N PRO A 180 -39.27 -16.42 -2.66
CA PRO A 180 -39.21 -17.72 -2.02
C PRO A 180 -40.36 -18.61 -2.52
N ASP A 181 -40.31 -19.09 -3.75
CA ASP A 181 -40.98 -20.35 -4.08
C ASP A 181 -40.53 -20.95 -5.42
N ALA A 182 -40.27 -22.26 -5.38
CA ALA A 182 -40.23 -23.25 -6.45
C ALA A 182 -38.94 -24.11 -6.47
N ASN A 183 -38.99 -25.20 -5.69
CA ASN A 183 -38.47 -26.53 -5.99
C ASN A 183 -37.19 -26.66 -6.84
N LEU A 184 -36.06 -26.90 -6.16
CA LEU A 184 -34.87 -27.53 -6.76
C LEU A 184 -34.63 -28.93 -6.16
N PRO A 185 -34.20 -29.91 -6.98
CA PRO A 185 -33.94 -31.30 -6.55
C PRO A 185 -32.63 -31.42 -5.74
N PRO A 186 -32.44 -32.51 -4.98
CA PRO A 186 -31.38 -32.58 -3.97
C PRO A 186 -30.00 -32.75 -4.61
N SER A 187 -29.23 -31.66 -4.66
CA SER A 187 -27.79 -31.72 -4.85
C SER A 187 -27.15 -32.35 -3.62
N LYS A 188 -26.41 -33.45 -3.84
CA LYS A 188 -25.70 -34.22 -2.81
C LYS A 188 -24.84 -33.30 -1.95
N ARG A 189 -25.15 -33.23 -0.65
CA ARG A 189 -24.27 -32.70 0.38
C ARG A 189 -23.06 -33.63 0.52
N PRO A 190 -21.83 -33.13 0.66
CA PRO A 190 -20.82 -33.85 1.41
C PRO A 190 -21.15 -33.67 2.90
N GLU A 191 -21.48 -34.77 3.55
CA GLU A 191 -21.59 -34.84 5.00
C GLU A 191 -20.20 -34.76 5.66
N GLY A 192 -20.14 -34.07 6.80
CA GLY A 192 -19.23 -34.43 7.89
C GLY A 192 -17.92 -33.64 7.99
N GLY A 193 -17.89 -32.63 8.84
CA GLY A 193 -16.66 -31.98 9.30
C GLY A 193 -16.89 -30.77 10.18
N THR A 194 -16.94 -30.98 11.50
CA THR A 194 -16.99 -29.94 12.54
C THR A 194 -15.68 -29.15 12.61
N SER A 195 -15.73 -27.88 12.22
CA SER A 195 -14.95 -26.71 12.67
C SER A 195 -15.13 -25.65 11.58
N GLU A 196 -15.55 -24.43 11.90
CA GLU A 196 -15.57 -23.31 10.94
C GLU A 196 -14.12 -23.00 10.52
N GLU A 197 -13.60 -23.76 9.56
CA GLU A 197 -12.26 -23.53 9.03
C GLU A 197 -12.29 -22.28 8.17
N PHE A 198 -11.61 -21.21 8.64
CA PHE A 198 -11.40 -20.01 7.84
C PHE A 198 -10.84 -20.39 6.47
N GLY A 199 -11.68 -20.34 5.44
CA GLY A 199 -11.43 -20.91 4.12
C GLY A 199 -10.96 -19.88 3.10
N THR A 200 -10.58 -20.34 1.90
CA THR A 200 -10.08 -19.44 0.84
C THR A 200 -11.12 -18.40 0.41
N ARG A 201 -12.41 -18.74 0.42
CA ARG A 201 -13.51 -17.80 0.13
C ARG A 201 -13.56 -16.67 1.16
N GLU A 202 -13.52 -17.00 2.44
CA GLU A 202 -13.52 -16.03 3.55
C GLU A 202 -12.27 -15.14 3.51
N LEU A 203 -11.10 -15.72 3.26
CA LEU A 203 -9.85 -14.98 3.07
C LEU A 203 -10.00 -13.90 1.98
N LEU A 204 -10.51 -14.26 0.80
CA LEU A 204 -10.65 -13.32 -0.31
C LEU A 204 -11.70 -12.24 -0.03
N CYS A 205 -12.82 -12.58 0.61
CA CYS A 205 -13.83 -11.60 1.04
C CYS A 205 -13.27 -10.62 2.09
N THR A 206 -12.51 -11.11 3.07
CA THR A 206 -11.84 -10.29 4.08
C THR A 206 -10.83 -9.35 3.45
N LEU A 207 -10.01 -9.85 2.50
CA LEU A 207 -9.04 -9.04 1.78
C LEU A 207 -9.69 -7.95 0.90
N ALA A 208 -10.82 -8.24 0.27
CA ALA A 208 -11.58 -7.26 -0.49
C ALA A 208 -12.19 -6.18 0.43
N SER A 209 -12.78 -6.59 1.54
CA SER A 209 -13.32 -5.66 2.55
C SER A 209 -12.21 -4.79 3.17
N ALA A 210 -11.05 -5.37 3.45
CA ALA A 210 -9.88 -4.64 3.93
C ALA A 210 -9.37 -3.65 2.88
N TYR A 211 -9.31 -4.06 1.60
CA TYR A 211 -8.87 -3.19 0.51
C TYR A 211 -9.67 -1.89 0.44
N ASP A 212 -10.99 -1.96 0.55
CA ASP A 212 -11.84 -0.76 0.51
C ASP A 212 -11.68 0.11 1.77
N LYS A 213 -11.37 -0.49 2.92
CA LYS A 213 -11.13 0.22 4.20
C LYS A 213 -9.75 0.87 4.30
N ILE A 214 -8.75 0.39 3.57
CA ILE A 214 -7.41 0.99 3.61
C ILE A 214 -7.49 2.41 3.03
N ASP A 215 -7.38 3.39 3.92
CA ASP A 215 -7.24 4.80 3.57
C ASP A 215 -5.75 5.16 3.53
N VAL A 216 -5.27 5.49 2.33
CA VAL A 216 -3.89 5.99 2.11
C VAL A 216 -3.89 7.52 2.04
N ALA A 217 -5.06 8.15 2.01
CA ALA A 217 -5.16 9.60 2.01
C ALA A 217 -4.86 10.14 3.41
N HIS A 218 -4.36 11.38 3.45
CA HIS A 218 -4.15 12.07 4.71
C HIS A 218 -5.43 12.77 5.15
N ASP A 219 -5.66 12.87 6.46
CA ASP A 219 -6.84 13.55 7.01
C ASP A 219 -7.01 14.97 6.47
N TYR A 220 -5.90 15.68 6.26
CA TYR A 220 -5.91 17.03 5.70
C TYR A 220 -6.37 17.12 4.24
N SER A 221 -6.42 16.00 3.51
CA SER A 221 -6.78 15.96 2.08
C SER A 221 -8.27 15.67 1.83
N LYS A 222 -9.06 15.49 2.90
CA LYS A 222 -10.49 15.16 2.81
C LYS A 222 -11.35 16.29 2.26
N ASP A 223 -11.02 17.52 2.62
CA ASP A 223 -11.74 18.72 2.20
C ASP A 223 -10.82 19.95 2.19
N LEU A 224 -11.26 21.01 1.50
CA LEU A 224 -10.47 22.23 1.35
C LEU A 224 -10.19 22.91 2.68
N HIS A 225 -11.15 22.91 3.61
CA HIS A 225 -10.99 23.56 4.91
C HIS A 225 -9.92 22.85 5.74
N SER A 226 -9.96 21.52 5.81
CA SER A 226 -8.92 20.70 6.46
C SER A 226 -7.53 20.92 5.82
N TYR A 227 -7.47 21.04 4.50
CA TYR A 227 -6.23 21.33 3.77
C TYR A 227 -5.65 22.70 4.10
N LEU A 228 -6.49 23.74 4.09
CA LEU A 228 -6.07 25.11 4.41
C LEU A 228 -5.63 25.22 5.88
N LYS A 229 -6.36 24.58 6.80
CA LYS A 229 -5.97 24.50 8.21
C LYS A 229 -4.60 23.83 8.37
N TYR A 230 -4.39 22.69 7.69
CA TYR A 230 -3.10 22.03 7.67
C TYR A 230 -1.97 22.91 7.12
N CYS A 231 -2.22 23.65 6.04
CA CYS A 231 -1.23 24.57 5.49
C CYS A 231 -0.85 25.66 6.50
N LYS A 232 -1.85 26.27 7.15
CA LYS A 232 -1.65 27.29 8.18
C LYS A 232 -0.87 26.75 9.39
N ASP A 233 -1.28 25.60 9.91
CA ASP A 233 -0.82 25.11 11.20
C ASP A 233 0.50 24.33 11.09
N ILE A 234 0.74 23.59 10.00
CA ILE A 234 1.87 22.65 9.86
C ILE A 234 2.90 23.09 8.81
N VAL A 235 2.47 23.60 7.65
CA VAL A 235 3.38 23.92 6.53
C VAL A 235 3.97 25.33 6.64
N PHE A 236 3.17 26.29 7.10
CA PHE A 236 3.55 27.69 7.26
C PHE A 236 3.54 28.20 8.71
N PRO A 237 3.91 27.40 9.73
CA PRO A 237 3.81 27.82 11.12
C PRO A 237 4.68 29.05 11.37
N GLY A 238 4.07 30.07 11.99
CA GLY A 238 4.75 31.32 12.35
C GLY A 238 5.22 32.16 11.17
N ILE A 239 4.78 31.88 9.93
CA ILE A 239 4.86 32.86 8.85
C ILE A 239 3.69 33.81 9.07
N ALA A 240 4.00 35.03 9.50
CA ALA A 240 3.03 36.10 9.42
C ALA A 240 2.81 36.37 7.93
N CYS A 241 1.61 36.07 7.42
CA CYS A 241 1.14 36.65 6.17
C CYS A 241 1.30 38.18 6.28
N SER A 242 1.69 38.85 5.20
CA SER A 242 1.56 40.30 5.19
C SER A 242 0.07 40.66 5.34
N VAL A 243 -0.22 41.88 5.81
CA VAL A 243 -1.61 42.38 5.94
C VAL A 243 -2.39 42.26 4.61
N GLU A 244 -1.69 42.27 3.47
CA GLU A 244 -2.25 42.11 2.13
C GLU A 244 -2.63 40.65 1.81
N GLU A 245 -1.90 39.67 2.34
CA GLU A 245 -2.16 38.24 2.11
C GLU A 245 -3.32 37.71 2.98
N ASP A 246 -3.47 38.18 4.21
CA ASP A 246 -4.63 37.82 5.05
C ASP A 246 -5.95 38.31 4.43
N HIS A 247 -5.94 39.51 3.84
CA HIS A 247 -7.07 40.05 3.08
C HIS A 247 -7.36 39.20 1.83
N LEU A 248 -6.35 38.66 1.15
CA LEU A 248 -6.54 37.76 0.00
C LEU A 248 -7.14 36.41 0.43
N VAL A 249 -6.72 35.86 1.58
CA VAL A 249 -7.29 34.62 2.12
C VAL A 249 -8.77 34.79 2.47
N GLU A 250 -9.15 35.92 3.09
CA GLU A 250 -10.57 36.24 3.35
C GLU A 250 -11.37 36.40 2.05
N ILE A 251 -10.83 37.13 1.05
CA ILE A 251 -11.47 37.26 -0.28
C ILE A 251 -11.69 35.87 -0.90
N PHE A 252 -10.69 34.98 -0.89
CA PHE A 252 -10.82 33.65 -1.49
C PHE A 252 -11.84 32.77 -0.73
N GLN A 253 -11.93 32.90 0.59
CA GLN A 253 -12.92 32.19 1.40
C GLN A 253 -14.35 32.68 1.13
N ASP A 254 -14.54 34.00 1.02
CA ASP A 254 -15.86 34.60 0.73
C ASP A 254 -16.34 34.30 -0.70
N MET A 255 -15.42 34.30 -1.68
CA MET A 255 -15.71 33.90 -3.05
C MET A 255 -16.25 32.46 -3.15
N TYR A 256 -15.80 31.57 -2.26
CA TYR A 256 -16.27 30.18 -2.25
C TYR A 256 -17.59 30.02 -1.51
N LYS A 257 -17.77 30.69 -0.37
CA LYS A 257 -19.06 30.72 0.36
C LYS A 257 -20.19 31.28 -0.51
N GLY A 258 -19.93 32.33 -1.27
CA GLY A 258 -20.89 32.92 -2.20
C GLY A 258 -21.31 32.02 -3.37
N ARG A 259 -20.64 30.87 -3.60
CA ARG A 259 -21.01 29.89 -4.64
C ARG A 259 -21.93 28.77 -4.14
N GLU A 260 -22.03 28.53 -2.84
CA GLU A 260 -22.95 27.52 -2.29
C GLU A 260 -24.38 28.07 -2.08
N ASP A 261 -24.54 29.39 -1.92
CA ASP A 261 -25.84 30.05 -1.71
C ASP A 261 -26.57 30.46 -3.00
N GLY A 262 -26.05 30.08 -4.18
CA GLY A 262 -26.60 30.45 -5.48
C GLY A 262 -27.71 29.52 -5.99
N ASN A 263 -28.95 30.00 -5.98
CA ASN A 263 -30.17 29.35 -6.51
C ASN A 263 -29.95 28.70 -7.92
N PRO A 264 -30.42 27.47 -8.22
CA PRO A 264 -29.99 26.69 -9.39
C PRO A 264 -30.41 27.20 -10.79
N LYS A 265 -31.16 28.29 -10.87
CA LYS A 265 -31.86 28.71 -12.10
C LYS A 265 -31.09 29.67 -13.02
N ALA A 266 -29.94 30.21 -12.61
CA ALA A 266 -29.15 31.13 -13.45
C ALA A 266 -28.08 30.44 -14.32
N ARG A 267 -27.92 29.11 -14.25
CA ARG A 267 -26.84 28.38 -14.93
C ARG A 267 -27.13 27.97 -16.40
N MET A 268 -28.28 28.35 -16.95
CA MET A 268 -28.71 27.84 -18.27
C MET A 268 -28.44 28.79 -19.46
N GLU A 269 -28.17 30.08 -19.23
CA GLU A 269 -28.03 31.07 -20.31
C GLU A 269 -26.58 31.42 -20.70
N GLU A 270 -25.58 31.15 -19.86
CA GLU A 270 -24.18 31.54 -20.12
C GLU A 270 -23.33 30.42 -20.76
N ARG A 271 -23.96 29.49 -21.51
CA ARG A 271 -23.25 28.38 -22.18
C ARG A 271 -23.32 28.42 -23.71
N ARG A 272 -23.75 29.54 -24.29
CA ARG A 272 -23.75 29.77 -25.73
C ARG A 272 -22.89 30.97 -26.07
N THR A 273 -21.57 30.85 -25.95
CA THR A 273 -20.59 31.50 -26.84
C THR A 273 -19.18 31.07 -26.42
N THR A 274 -18.33 30.84 -27.43
CA THR A 274 -16.91 30.46 -27.40
C THR A 274 -16.60 28.95 -27.48
N ASN A 275 -16.51 28.49 -28.73
CA ASN A 275 -15.72 27.34 -29.14
C ASN A 275 -14.22 27.72 -29.14
N GLY A 276 -13.36 26.90 -28.53
CA GLY A 276 -11.91 27.13 -28.55
C GLY A 276 -11.09 26.16 -27.68
N VAL A 277 -10.99 24.90 -28.13
CA VAL A 277 -9.94 23.89 -27.89
C VAL A 277 -9.02 24.05 -26.66
N MET A 278 -9.23 23.21 -25.63
CA MET A 278 -8.12 22.49 -24.98
C MET A 278 -8.62 21.23 -24.25
N ASN A 279 -8.19 20.07 -24.75
CA ASN A 279 -8.43 18.75 -24.16
C ASN A 279 -7.54 18.53 -22.92
N LYS A 280 -8.13 18.40 -21.73
CA LYS A 280 -7.55 17.64 -20.62
C LYS A 280 -8.68 17.15 -19.71
N ARG A 281 -9.05 15.87 -19.80
CA ARG A 281 -10.08 15.25 -18.97
C ARG A 281 -9.51 14.99 -17.57
N CYS A 282 -9.81 15.86 -16.61
CA CYS A 282 -9.96 15.47 -15.21
C CYS A 282 -11.39 14.92 -15.06
N ARG A 283 -11.54 13.72 -14.49
CA ARG A 283 -12.84 13.11 -14.23
C ARG A 283 -13.21 13.38 -12.78
N ASP A 284 -14.39 13.97 -12.60
CA ASP A 284 -14.96 14.44 -11.34
C ASP A 284 -15.02 13.38 -10.25
N GLY A 285 -14.82 13.87 -9.02
CA GLY A 285 -15.08 13.16 -7.78
C GLY A 285 -16.56 12.82 -7.64
N THR A 286 -16.82 11.55 -7.35
CA THR A 286 -18.14 11.10 -6.88
C THR A 286 -18.10 11.03 -5.36
N SER A 287 -18.99 11.76 -4.73
CA SER A 287 -19.24 11.75 -3.29
C SER A 287 -19.51 10.33 -2.77
N VAL A 288 -18.87 10.02 -1.64
CA VAL A 288 -19.03 8.76 -0.89
C VAL A 288 -20.37 8.80 -0.16
N GLY A 289 -21.42 8.40 -0.86
CA GLY A 289 -22.60 7.85 -0.21
C GLY A 289 -22.29 6.43 0.22
N ALA A 290 -22.58 6.07 1.47
CA ALA A 290 -22.55 4.69 1.95
C ALA A 290 -23.35 3.81 0.97
N ARG A 291 -22.66 2.99 0.17
CA ARG A 291 -23.28 2.13 -0.83
C ARG A 291 -23.20 0.69 -0.37
N SER A 292 -24.38 0.21 0.04
CA SER A 292 -24.81 -1.17 -0.03
C SER A 292 -24.36 -1.80 -1.35
N PHE A 293 -23.87 -3.03 -1.25
CA PHE A 293 -23.52 -3.92 -2.35
C PHE A 293 -24.59 -3.90 -3.45
N CYS A 294 -24.17 -3.77 -4.72
CA CYS A 294 -25.05 -4.04 -5.86
C CYS A 294 -24.28 -4.28 -7.19
N ALA A 295 -24.72 -5.32 -7.90
CA ALA A 295 -24.51 -5.70 -9.31
C ALA A 295 -23.24 -6.50 -9.71
N SER A 296 -23.44 -7.81 -9.78
CA SER A 296 -22.51 -8.94 -10.04
C SER A 296 -21.95 -9.12 -11.46
N SER A 297 -22.36 -8.34 -12.47
CA SER A 297 -21.60 -8.26 -13.74
C SER A 297 -20.55 -7.14 -13.70
N SER A 298 -20.73 -6.17 -12.81
CA SER A 298 -19.88 -4.99 -12.69
C SER A 298 -18.60 -5.27 -11.90
N GLU A 299 -18.64 -6.14 -10.89
CA GLU A 299 -17.50 -6.40 -10.00
C GLU A 299 -16.36 -7.15 -10.70
N MET A 300 -16.69 -8.18 -11.48
CA MET A 300 -15.70 -8.91 -12.26
C MET A 300 -15.09 -8.02 -13.34
N GLN A 301 -15.89 -7.18 -13.99
CA GLN A 301 -15.39 -6.20 -14.96
C GLN A 301 -14.53 -5.12 -14.30
N ARG A 302 -14.90 -4.67 -13.10
CA ARG A 302 -14.12 -3.74 -12.28
C ARG A 302 -12.76 -4.33 -11.95
N ILE A 303 -12.70 -5.59 -11.48
CA ILE A 303 -11.43 -6.27 -11.19
C ILE A 303 -10.58 -6.38 -12.44
N LYS A 304 -11.15 -6.77 -13.59
CA LYS A 304 -10.42 -6.88 -14.86
C LYS A 304 -9.85 -5.54 -15.31
N SER A 305 -10.65 -4.47 -15.25
CA SER A 305 -10.18 -3.11 -15.55
C SER A 305 -9.06 -2.68 -14.60
N GLU A 306 -9.21 -2.94 -13.29
CA GLU A 306 -8.20 -2.59 -12.30
C GLU A 306 -6.90 -3.38 -12.50
N MET A 307 -7.00 -4.66 -12.90
CA MET A 307 -5.85 -5.46 -13.29
C MET A 307 -5.11 -4.80 -14.45
N GLU A 308 -5.81 -4.40 -15.50
CA GLU A 308 -5.23 -3.72 -16.66
C GLU A 308 -4.56 -2.40 -16.27
N ASP A 309 -5.22 -1.59 -15.44
CA ASP A 309 -4.69 -0.32 -14.91
C ASP A 309 -3.39 -0.54 -14.10
N HIS A 310 -3.29 -1.63 -13.35
CA HIS A 310 -2.09 -2.02 -12.61
C HIS A 310 -1.06 -2.82 -13.44
N GLY A 311 -1.27 -2.98 -14.75
CA GLY A 311 -0.36 -3.69 -15.66
C GLY A 311 -0.39 -5.22 -15.52
N PHE A 312 -1.53 -5.77 -15.11
CA PHE A 312 -1.84 -7.19 -15.07
C PHE A 312 -2.77 -7.60 -16.22
N CYS A 313 -2.43 -8.71 -16.89
CA CYS A 313 -3.32 -9.39 -17.81
C CYS A 313 -4.10 -10.46 -17.07
N TYR A 314 -5.43 -10.38 -17.14
CA TYR A 314 -6.35 -11.34 -16.54
C TYR A 314 -6.25 -12.72 -17.22
N LEU A 315 -6.13 -13.76 -16.41
CA LEU A 315 -6.30 -15.15 -16.82
C LEU A 315 -7.64 -15.70 -16.30
N PRO A 316 -8.41 -16.41 -17.14
CA PRO A 316 -9.60 -17.11 -16.68
C PRO A 316 -9.24 -18.29 -15.77
N PRO A 317 -10.17 -18.75 -14.91
CA PRO A 317 -9.98 -19.90 -14.04
C PRO A 317 -9.49 -21.15 -14.79
N ARG A 318 -8.69 -21.96 -14.11
CA ARG A 318 -8.15 -23.19 -14.69
C ARG A 318 -9.26 -24.24 -14.83
N LYS A 319 -9.58 -24.60 -16.08
CA LYS A 319 -10.62 -25.60 -16.42
C LYS A 319 -10.30 -27.04 -15.96
N TRP A 320 -9.02 -27.35 -15.72
CA TRP A 320 -8.57 -28.70 -15.34
C TRP A 320 -7.42 -28.60 -14.33
N LEU A 321 -7.53 -29.35 -13.21
CA LEU A 321 -6.45 -29.60 -12.24
C LEU A 321 -5.34 -30.45 -12.90
N ARG A 322 -4.61 -29.89 -13.88
CA ARG A 322 -3.53 -30.63 -14.57
C ARG A 322 -2.35 -30.98 -13.67
N SER A 323 -2.32 -30.45 -12.46
CA SER A 323 -1.49 -30.89 -11.34
C SER A 323 -2.04 -30.25 -10.07
N ASN A 324 -2.12 -30.99 -8.96
CA ASN A 324 -2.32 -30.44 -7.60
C ASN A 324 -1.15 -29.54 -7.13
N GLY A 325 -0.22 -29.21 -8.02
CA GLY A 325 0.98 -28.44 -7.73
C GLY A 325 0.77 -26.93 -7.65
N TYR A 326 1.69 -26.30 -6.93
CA TYR A 326 1.81 -24.85 -6.78
C TYR A 326 1.97 -24.14 -8.14
N LEU A 327 1.19 -23.09 -8.40
CA LEU A 327 1.26 -22.34 -9.66
C LEU A 327 2.35 -21.26 -9.59
N HIS A 328 3.35 -21.34 -10.47
CA HIS A 328 4.33 -20.27 -10.62
C HIS A 328 3.89 -19.23 -11.66
N TYR A 329 3.58 -18.02 -11.19
CA TYR A 329 3.32 -16.90 -12.08
C TYR A 329 4.61 -16.42 -12.75
N ARG A 330 4.46 -15.78 -13.92
CA ARG A 330 5.57 -15.21 -14.69
C ARG A 330 5.15 -13.88 -15.28
N ARG A 331 6.12 -12.99 -15.50
CA ARG A 331 5.94 -11.79 -16.32
C ARG A 331 6.18 -12.16 -17.78
N LYS A 332 5.41 -11.58 -18.70
CA LYS A 332 5.63 -11.74 -20.14
C LYS A 332 5.82 -10.37 -20.77
N THR A 333 6.63 -10.32 -21.83
CA THR A 333 6.71 -9.14 -22.67
C THR A 333 5.58 -9.20 -23.69
N ILE A 334 4.64 -8.26 -23.60
CA ILE A 334 3.54 -8.08 -24.54
C ILE A 334 3.73 -6.68 -25.15
N THR A 335 3.81 -6.62 -26.48
CA THR A 335 3.96 -5.35 -27.23
C THR A 335 5.07 -4.43 -26.69
N GLY A 336 6.23 -5.00 -26.35
CA GLY A 336 7.38 -4.25 -25.82
C GLY A 336 7.30 -3.86 -24.33
N SER A 337 6.17 -4.15 -23.66
CA SER A 337 5.96 -3.87 -22.23
C SER A 337 5.97 -5.15 -21.40
N LEU A 338 6.56 -5.09 -20.20
CA LEU A 338 6.53 -6.20 -19.24
C LEU A 338 5.19 -6.20 -18.51
N VAL A 339 4.34 -7.17 -18.83
CA VAL A 339 3.00 -7.35 -18.26
C VAL A 339 3.03 -8.48 -17.24
N CYS A 340 2.41 -8.25 -16.08
CA CYS A 340 2.21 -9.29 -15.07
C CYS A 340 1.01 -10.14 -15.49
N ILE A 341 1.04 -11.45 -15.23
CA ILE A 341 -0.06 -12.32 -15.59
C ILE A 341 -0.59 -12.95 -14.30
N GLY A 342 -1.91 -12.88 -14.09
CA GLY A 342 -2.53 -13.29 -12.84
C GLY A 342 -3.95 -13.81 -13.03
N HIS A 343 -4.37 -14.70 -12.13
CA HIS A 343 -5.79 -15.03 -11.95
C HIS A 343 -6.40 -14.02 -10.96
N ALA A 344 -7.72 -13.86 -10.95
CA ALA A 344 -8.40 -12.93 -10.04
C ALA A 344 -8.11 -13.24 -8.57
N ASP A 345 -8.13 -14.51 -8.17
CA ASP A 345 -7.82 -14.95 -6.79
C ASP A 345 -6.48 -14.39 -6.28
N TYR A 346 -5.43 -14.53 -7.10
CA TYR A 346 -4.08 -14.05 -6.77
C TYR A 346 -3.99 -12.53 -6.80
N TYR A 347 -4.69 -11.91 -7.76
CA TYR A 347 -4.69 -10.46 -7.90
C TYR A 347 -5.34 -9.76 -6.70
N VAL A 348 -6.47 -10.28 -6.21
CA VAL A 348 -7.14 -9.77 -5.00
C VAL A 348 -6.21 -9.85 -3.79
N LEU A 349 -5.47 -10.95 -3.66
CA LEU A 349 -4.46 -11.08 -2.61
C LEU A 349 -3.37 -10.01 -2.73
N ILE A 350 -2.73 -9.89 -3.88
CA ILE A 350 -1.55 -9.03 -3.99
C ILE A 350 -1.89 -7.54 -3.97
N ARG A 351 -3.05 -7.12 -4.51
CA ARG A 351 -3.46 -5.70 -4.50
C ARG A 351 -3.73 -5.20 -3.09
N SER A 352 -4.31 -6.03 -2.22
CA SER A 352 -4.60 -5.66 -0.82
C SER A 352 -3.33 -5.40 -0.03
N PHE A 353 -2.34 -6.28 -0.18
CA PHE A 353 -1.03 -6.08 0.43
C PHE A 353 -0.29 -4.88 -0.19
N ALA A 354 -0.32 -4.71 -1.51
CA ALA A 354 0.36 -3.60 -2.18
C ALA A 354 -0.18 -2.24 -1.74
N LYS A 355 -1.52 -2.11 -1.65
CA LYS A 355 -2.18 -0.90 -1.14
C LYS A 355 -1.76 -0.61 0.30
N LEU A 356 -1.73 -1.63 1.17
CA LEU A 356 -1.30 -1.48 2.55
C LEU A 356 0.18 -1.09 2.71
N ALA A 357 1.07 -1.59 1.85
CA ALA A 357 2.49 -1.23 1.86
C ALA A 357 2.79 0.13 1.21
N GLU A 358 1.78 0.76 0.60
CA GLU A 358 1.91 1.95 -0.23
C GLU A 358 2.96 1.76 -1.34
N VAL A 359 2.85 0.65 -2.09
CA VAL A 359 3.75 0.33 -3.22
C VAL A 359 2.96 -0.10 -4.45
N ASP A 360 3.56 0.10 -5.62
CA ASP A 360 3.02 -0.41 -6.89
C ASP A 360 2.91 -1.94 -6.82
N VAL A 361 1.74 -2.47 -7.23
CA VAL A 361 1.42 -3.91 -7.20
C VAL A 361 2.48 -4.75 -7.94
N ARG A 362 3.09 -4.21 -9.00
CA ARG A 362 4.14 -4.88 -9.79
C ARG A 362 5.46 -5.00 -9.02
N VAL A 363 5.77 -4.05 -8.14
CA VAL A 363 6.95 -4.12 -7.25
C VAL A 363 6.77 -5.27 -6.26
N LEU A 364 5.58 -5.37 -5.66
CA LEU A 364 5.25 -6.47 -4.76
C LEU A 364 5.24 -7.81 -5.50
N HIS A 365 4.63 -7.87 -6.69
CA HIS A 365 4.64 -9.07 -7.54
C HIS A 365 6.04 -9.55 -7.88
N THR A 366 6.92 -8.62 -8.27
CA THR A 366 8.31 -8.94 -8.58
C THR A 366 9.04 -9.51 -7.37
N SER A 367 8.73 -9.02 -6.17
CA SER A 367 9.30 -9.49 -4.91
C SER A 367 8.81 -10.89 -4.54
N VAL A 368 7.52 -11.18 -4.75
CA VAL A 368 6.94 -12.52 -4.61
C VAL A 368 7.63 -13.50 -5.56
N LEU A 369 7.76 -13.15 -6.85
CA LEU A 369 8.44 -14.01 -7.82
C LEU A 369 9.90 -14.26 -7.46
N LYS A 370 10.59 -13.27 -6.91
CA LYS A 370 11.99 -13.42 -6.46
C LYS A 370 12.08 -14.41 -5.30
N LEU A 371 11.17 -14.32 -4.33
CA LEU A 371 11.12 -15.21 -3.18
C LEU A 371 10.77 -16.65 -3.63
N GLU A 372 9.77 -16.83 -4.49
CA GLU A 372 9.39 -18.15 -5.02
C GLU A 372 10.55 -18.83 -5.74
N ARG A 373 11.33 -18.11 -6.56
CA ARG A 373 12.53 -18.68 -7.20
C ARG A 373 13.59 -19.10 -6.19
N ARG A 374 13.77 -18.33 -5.13
CA ARG A 374 14.72 -18.67 -4.05
C ARG A 374 14.28 -19.95 -3.34
N LEU A 375 12.99 -20.08 -3.03
CA LEU A 375 12.42 -21.28 -2.43
C LEU A 375 12.56 -22.50 -3.34
N ALA A 376 12.25 -22.36 -4.63
CA ALA A 376 12.42 -23.45 -5.61
C ALA A 376 13.89 -23.90 -5.71
N TRP A 377 14.84 -22.97 -5.66
CA TRP A 377 16.26 -23.30 -5.65
C TRP A 377 16.69 -24.04 -4.38
N ILE A 378 16.15 -23.64 -3.21
CA ILE A 378 16.39 -24.34 -1.94
C ILE A 378 15.83 -25.76 -2.01
N GLU A 379 14.61 -25.94 -2.51
CA GLU A 379 13.95 -27.23 -2.67
C GLU A 379 14.75 -28.15 -3.61
N GLU A 380 15.19 -27.66 -4.77
CA GLU A 380 16.03 -28.42 -5.72
C GLU A 380 17.36 -28.86 -5.09
N ARG A 381 17.96 -27.99 -4.26
CA ARG A 381 19.21 -28.31 -3.56
C ARG A 381 18.99 -29.38 -2.47
N ILE A 382 17.87 -29.31 -1.76
CA ILE A 382 17.49 -30.33 -0.77
C ILE A 382 17.28 -31.66 -1.48
N GLY A 383 16.51 -31.69 -2.58
CA GLY A 383 16.29 -32.88 -3.39
C GLY A 383 17.58 -33.55 -3.82
N ARG A 384 18.50 -32.79 -4.44
CA ARG A 384 19.82 -33.31 -4.84
C ARG A 384 20.64 -33.86 -3.67
N SER A 385 20.54 -33.24 -2.49
CA SER A 385 21.26 -33.70 -1.30
C SER A 385 20.67 -35.01 -0.77
N LEU A 386 19.35 -35.16 -0.82
CA LEU A 386 18.66 -36.39 -0.44
C LEU A 386 18.98 -37.53 -1.42
N ASP A 387 18.99 -37.25 -2.73
CA ASP A 387 19.33 -38.23 -3.77
C ASP A 387 20.77 -38.75 -3.62
N ALA A 388 21.71 -37.86 -3.25
CA ALA A 388 23.10 -38.21 -2.99
C ALA A 388 23.28 -39.05 -1.71
N LEU A 389 22.41 -38.87 -0.71
CA LEU A 389 22.41 -39.72 0.50
C LEU A 389 21.82 -41.11 0.25
N GLN A 390 20.92 -41.23 -0.72
CA GLN A 390 20.29 -42.51 -1.09
C GLN A 390 21.13 -43.32 -2.08
N ASN A 391 22.04 -42.68 -2.82
CA ASN A 391 22.96 -43.31 -3.76
C ASN A 391 24.42 -42.85 -3.48
N PRO A 392 25.06 -43.39 -2.42
CA PRO A 392 26.37 -42.92 -1.94
C PRO A 392 27.54 -43.13 -2.90
#